data_AF-A0A091SCV8-F1
#
_entry.id   AF-A0A091SCV8-F1
#
_cell.length_a   1.000
_cell.length_b   1.000
_cell.length_c   1.000
_cell.angle_alpha   90.00
_cell.angle_beta   90.00
_cell.angle_gamma   90.00
#
_symmetry.space_group_name_H-M   'P 1'
#
loop_
_entity.id
_entity.type
_entity.pdbx_description
1 polymer ?
#
loop_
_entity_poly.entity_id
_entity_poly.type
_entity_poly.pdbx_seq_one_letter_code
_entity_poly.pdbx_strand_id
1 'polypeptide(L)'
;LQELTTALEKNPDDAEYYCQRAYAHILLQNYADAVADAKKSLELNPKNAVALLRKGLGDYHIKNYASALESFREGQRLDRIQKRLQQSVCDCIVMSRQPCYCLHYFYLLVTTDVDDTFTIWIKRCEETLNGKKKHIYLMRDLIQYDWYQTESQVIVTIMVKNAQKDDVSVQFLEKEMNASVRLPSGEDYNLKLVLLHSIVPEQSTFKVLSTKVEIKMKKPEAVRWEKLEGQGDSSKLKQFTPDSQHLYPSSSHYTRNWDKLVVEIKEEEKNEKLEGDAALNKLFQQIYSDGTDEVKRAMNKSFMESGGTVLSTNWSDVGKRKVEVNPPDDMEWKKF
;
A
#
# COMPACT_ATOMS: atom_id res chain seq x y z
N LEU A 1 12.32 -46.54 -4.25
CA LEU A 1 13.61 -45.82 -4.34
C LEU A 1 14.79 -46.79 -4.41
N GLN A 2 14.98 -47.66 -3.43
CA GLN A 2 16.09 -48.64 -3.42
C GLN A 2 16.11 -49.55 -4.67
N GLU A 3 14.96 -50.03 -5.13
CA GLU A 3 14.83 -50.83 -6.35
C GLU A 3 15.23 -50.05 -7.63
N LEU A 4 14.96 -48.74 -7.68
CA LEU A 4 15.34 -47.90 -8.82
C LEU A 4 16.84 -47.61 -8.81
N THR A 5 17.44 -47.47 -7.63
CA THR A 5 18.89 -47.32 -7.51
C THR A 5 19.61 -48.59 -7.96
N THR A 6 19.16 -49.78 -7.53
CA THR A 6 19.77 -51.04 -7.99
C THR A 6 19.51 -51.33 -9.47
N ALA A 7 18.38 -50.87 -10.03
CA ALA A 7 18.14 -50.93 -11.47
C ALA A 7 19.11 -50.03 -12.25
N LEU A 8 19.40 -48.83 -11.76
CA LEU A 8 20.36 -47.90 -12.37
C LEU A 8 21.82 -48.35 -12.23
N GLU A 9 22.16 -49.09 -11.17
CA GLU A 9 23.47 -49.75 -11.05
C GLU A 9 23.69 -50.81 -12.13
N LYS A 10 22.62 -51.50 -12.54
CA LYS A 10 22.66 -52.50 -13.61
C LYS A 10 22.64 -51.86 -15.00
N ASN A 11 21.81 -50.84 -15.19
CA ASN A 11 21.61 -50.15 -16.47
C ASN A 11 21.69 -48.62 -16.25
N PRO A 12 22.90 -48.03 -16.33
CA PRO A 12 23.12 -46.62 -15.97
C PRO A 12 22.64 -45.61 -17.02
N ASP A 13 22.31 -46.05 -18.24
CA ASP A 13 21.95 -45.20 -19.38
C ASP A 13 20.45 -45.20 -19.71
N ASP A 14 19.61 -45.78 -18.85
CA ASP A 14 18.17 -45.82 -19.06
C ASP A 14 17.49 -44.55 -18.54
N ALA A 15 17.02 -43.72 -19.47
CA ALA A 15 16.32 -42.47 -19.17
C ALA A 15 15.05 -42.65 -18.34
N GLU A 16 14.36 -43.79 -18.47
CA GLU A 16 13.07 -44.04 -17.81
C GLU A 16 13.27 -44.30 -16.31
N TYR A 17 14.31 -45.04 -15.93
CA TYR A 17 14.63 -45.26 -14.52
C TYR A 17 14.99 -43.96 -13.78
N TYR A 18 15.75 -43.05 -14.41
CA TYR A 18 15.98 -41.72 -13.84
C TYR A 18 14.68 -40.92 -13.72
N CYS A 19 13.82 -40.99 -14.72
CA CYS A 19 12.53 -40.32 -14.67
C CYS A 19 11.71 -40.83 -13.47
N GLN A 20 11.59 -42.16 -13.30
CA GLN A 20 10.83 -42.77 -12.21
C GLN A 20 11.44 -42.50 -10.84
N ARG A 21 12.78 -42.47 -10.76
CA ARG A 21 13.49 -42.10 -9.52
C ARG A 21 13.24 -40.65 -9.13
N ALA A 22 13.21 -39.74 -10.11
CA ALA A 22 12.81 -38.35 -9.88
C ALA A 22 11.41 -38.23 -9.28
N TYR A 23 10.45 -39.02 -9.78
CA TYR A 23 9.09 -39.04 -9.21
C TYR A 23 9.06 -39.56 -7.77
N ALA A 24 9.78 -40.63 -7.48
CA ALA A 24 9.92 -41.13 -6.12
C ALA A 24 10.52 -40.06 -5.18
N HIS A 25 11.54 -39.33 -5.64
CA HIS A 25 12.11 -38.21 -4.89
C HIS A 25 11.12 -37.06 -4.66
N ILE A 26 10.25 -36.74 -5.63
CA ILE A 26 9.17 -35.74 -5.44
C ILE A 26 8.20 -36.18 -4.35
N LEU A 27 7.78 -37.45 -4.35
CA LEU A 27 6.88 -37.99 -3.32
C LEU A 27 7.52 -37.98 -1.93
N LEU A 28 8.84 -38.18 -1.87
CA LEU A 28 9.64 -38.09 -0.64
C LEU A 28 10.02 -36.65 -0.25
N GLN A 29 9.57 -35.65 -1.01
CA GLN A 29 9.91 -34.22 -0.82
C GLN A 29 11.39 -33.88 -0.96
N ASN A 30 12.18 -34.78 -1.56
CA ASN A 30 13.59 -34.55 -1.89
C ASN A 30 13.71 -33.88 -3.26
N TYR A 31 13.31 -32.60 -3.33
CA TYR A 31 13.16 -31.90 -4.60
C TYR A 31 14.48 -31.65 -5.34
N ALA A 32 15.58 -31.44 -4.63
CA ALA A 32 16.89 -31.20 -5.25
C ALA A 32 17.37 -32.43 -6.04
N ASP A 33 17.27 -33.61 -5.43
CA ASP A 33 17.62 -34.88 -6.07
C ASP A 33 16.66 -35.20 -7.22
N ALA A 34 15.36 -34.90 -7.06
CA ALA A 34 14.38 -35.05 -8.13
C ALA A 34 14.73 -34.23 -9.38
N VAL A 35 15.20 -32.99 -9.20
CA VAL A 35 15.63 -32.14 -10.31
C VAL A 35 16.89 -32.69 -10.97
N ALA A 36 17.84 -33.21 -10.17
CA ALA A 36 19.07 -33.82 -10.70
C ALA A 36 18.76 -35.05 -11.56
N ASP A 37 17.92 -35.96 -11.07
CA ASP A 37 17.48 -37.14 -11.80
C ASP A 37 16.67 -36.80 -13.05
N ALA A 38 15.76 -35.82 -12.95
CA ALA A 38 14.99 -35.38 -14.11
C ALA A 38 15.88 -34.75 -15.19
N LYS A 39 16.90 -33.98 -14.80
CA LYS A 39 17.91 -33.47 -15.74
C LYS A 39 18.69 -34.60 -16.40
N LYS A 40 19.11 -35.62 -15.63
CA LYS A 40 19.82 -36.77 -16.19
C LYS A 40 18.97 -37.55 -17.19
N SER A 41 17.69 -37.74 -16.88
CA SER A 41 16.72 -38.32 -17.82
C SER A 41 16.60 -37.52 -19.12
N LEU A 42 16.63 -36.19 -19.04
CA LEU A 42 16.55 -35.31 -20.22
C LEU A 42 17.84 -35.26 -21.04
N GLU A 43 19.01 -35.45 -20.42
CA GLU A 43 20.28 -35.64 -21.13
C GLU A 43 20.24 -36.90 -22.01
N LEU A 44 19.66 -37.99 -21.48
CA LEU A 44 19.54 -39.28 -22.17
C LEU A 44 18.39 -39.28 -23.18
N ASN A 45 17.26 -38.66 -22.85
CA ASN A 45 16.10 -38.52 -23.74
C ASN A 45 15.53 -37.10 -23.70
N PRO A 46 15.98 -36.20 -24.60
CA PRO A 46 15.51 -34.82 -24.65
C PRO A 46 14.03 -34.65 -24.99
N LYS A 47 13.39 -35.68 -25.56
CA LYS A 47 11.98 -35.63 -26.01
C LYS A 47 10.99 -36.10 -24.93
N ASN A 48 11.47 -36.38 -23.71
CA ASN A 48 10.63 -36.88 -22.64
C ASN A 48 9.85 -35.76 -21.94
N ALA A 49 8.59 -35.56 -22.33
CA ALA A 49 7.70 -34.58 -21.70
C ALA A 49 7.47 -34.85 -20.20
N VAL A 50 7.43 -36.12 -19.78
CA VAL A 50 7.22 -36.50 -18.37
C VAL A 50 8.41 -36.10 -17.50
N ALA A 51 9.63 -36.23 -18.02
CA ALA A 51 10.84 -35.78 -17.31
C ALA A 51 10.87 -34.25 -17.13
N LEU A 52 10.42 -33.47 -18.14
CA LEU A 52 10.26 -32.02 -18.02
C LEU A 52 9.22 -31.62 -16.97
N LEU A 53 8.11 -32.37 -16.88
CA LEU A 53 7.12 -32.16 -15.83
C LEU A 53 7.72 -32.37 -14.44
N ARG A 54 8.42 -33.50 -14.24
CA ARG A 54 9.06 -33.85 -12.96
C ARG A 54 10.13 -32.82 -12.58
N LYS A 55 10.93 -32.34 -13.55
CA LYS A 55 11.87 -31.24 -13.35
C LYS A 55 11.15 -29.96 -12.90
N GLY A 56 10.10 -29.55 -13.61
CA GLY A 56 9.33 -28.35 -13.29
C GLY A 56 8.69 -28.40 -11.90
N LEU A 57 8.18 -29.57 -11.48
CA LEU A 57 7.65 -29.80 -10.14
C LEU A 57 8.72 -29.62 -9.06
N GLY A 58 9.89 -30.23 -9.25
CA GLY A 58 11.01 -30.08 -8.32
C GLY A 58 11.46 -28.62 -8.20
N ASP A 59 11.65 -27.92 -9.32
CA ASP A 59 12.02 -26.51 -9.36
C ASP A 59 10.96 -25.60 -8.69
N TYR A 60 9.67 -25.91 -8.87
CA TYR A 60 8.58 -25.19 -8.20
C TYR A 60 8.68 -25.29 -6.68
N HIS A 61 8.93 -26.48 -6.15
CA HIS A 61 9.04 -26.70 -4.70
C HIS A 61 10.33 -26.11 -4.10
N ILE A 62 11.41 -26.02 -4.90
CA ILE A 62 12.65 -25.30 -4.56
C ILE A 62 12.46 -23.76 -4.62
N LYS A 63 11.28 -23.28 -5.06
CA LYS A 63 10.94 -21.87 -5.28
C LYS A 63 11.68 -21.23 -6.45
N ASN A 64 12.26 -22.03 -7.34
CA ASN A 64 12.83 -21.59 -8.61
C ASN A 64 11.76 -21.53 -9.70
N TYR A 65 10.81 -20.61 -9.53
CA TYR A 65 9.63 -20.51 -10.41
C TYR A 65 9.96 -20.14 -11.87
N ALA A 66 11.11 -19.49 -12.11
CA ALA A 66 11.54 -19.15 -13.47
C ALA A 66 11.95 -20.40 -14.26
N SER A 67 12.81 -21.25 -13.68
CA SER A 67 13.21 -22.53 -14.28
C SER A 67 12.03 -23.50 -14.40
N ALA A 68 11.13 -23.49 -13.40
CA ALA A 68 9.92 -24.30 -13.42
C ALA A 68 9.01 -23.92 -14.61
N LEU A 69 8.75 -22.62 -14.81
CA LEU A 69 7.92 -22.12 -15.90
C LEU A 69 8.47 -22.48 -17.28
N GLU A 70 9.78 -22.37 -17.48
CA GLU A 70 10.43 -22.76 -18.73
C GLU A 70 10.26 -24.26 -18.98
N SER A 71 10.51 -25.09 -17.96
CA SER A 71 10.40 -26.55 -18.05
C SER A 71 8.96 -26.98 -18.35
N PHE A 72 7.95 -26.34 -17.75
CA PHE A 72 6.55 -26.64 -18.04
C PHE A 72 6.11 -26.20 -19.44
N ARG A 73 6.57 -25.05 -19.93
CA ARG A 73 6.27 -24.58 -21.29
C ARG A 73 6.89 -25.50 -22.35
N GLU A 74 8.12 -25.93 -22.12
CA GLU A 74 8.78 -26.87 -23.03
C GLU A 74 8.12 -28.25 -22.99
N GLY A 75 7.75 -28.74 -21.80
CA GLY A 75 7.00 -29.98 -21.65
C GLY A 75 5.67 -29.95 -22.39
N GLN A 76 4.94 -28.84 -22.32
CA GLN A 76 3.68 -28.64 -23.06
C GLN A 76 3.89 -28.64 -24.58
N ARG A 77 4.98 -28.05 -25.08
CA ARG A 77 5.29 -28.09 -26.53
C ARG A 77 5.56 -29.52 -26.99
N LEU A 78 6.37 -30.27 -26.24
CA LEU A 78 6.70 -31.65 -26.59
C LEU A 78 5.48 -32.58 -26.50
N ASP A 79 4.62 -32.42 -25.49
CA ASP A 79 3.38 -33.20 -25.36
C ASP A 79 2.44 -32.97 -26.57
N ARG A 80 2.27 -31.70 -26.98
CA ARG A 80 1.48 -31.36 -28.19
C ARG A 80 2.06 -31.97 -29.46
N ILE A 81 3.38 -31.99 -29.61
CA ILE A 81 4.07 -32.59 -30.76
C ILE A 81 3.91 -34.11 -30.75
N GLN A 82 4.08 -34.75 -29.59
CA GLN A 82 3.97 -36.20 -29.44
C GLN A 82 2.53 -36.68 -29.71
N LYS A 83 1.52 -35.98 -29.20
CA LYS A 83 0.10 -36.26 -29.50
C LYS A 83 -0.23 -36.09 -30.97
N ARG A 84 0.26 -35.03 -31.61
CA ARG A 84 0.06 -34.82 -33.06
C ARG A 84 0.70 -35.94 -33.89
N LEU A 85 1.88 -36.41 -33.49
CA LEU A 85 2.54 -37.53 -34.14
C LEU A 85 1.75 -38.84 -33.95
N GLN A 86 1.26 -39.10 -32.73
CA GLN A 86 0.39 -40.26 -32.45
C GLN A 86 -0.91 -40.22 -33.27
N GLN A 87 -1.56 -39.06 -33.34
CA GLN A 87 -2.76 -38.85 -34.15
C GLN A 87 -2.48 -39.11 -35.64
N SER A 88 -1.40 -38.55 -36.18
CA SER A 88 -1.02 -38.73 -37.58
C SER A 88 -0.66 -40.18 -37.92
N VAL A 89 -0.07 -40.93 -36.98
CA VAL A 89 0.23 -42.35 -37.14
C VAL A 89 -1.06 -43.17 -37.08
N CYS A 90 -1.98 -42.87 -36.16
CA CYS A 90 -3.31 -43.47 -36.12
C CYS A 90 -4.08 -43.25 -37.42
N ASP A 91 -4.11 -42.01 -37.94
CA ASP A 91 -4.79 -41.67 -39.20
C ASP A 91 -4.18 -42.42 -40.39
N CYS A 92 -2.84 -42.56 -40.42
CA CYS A 92 -2.14 -43.31 -41.46
C CYS A 92 -2.42 -44.82 -41.40
N ILE A 93 -2.47 -45.40 -40.19
CA ILE A 93 -2.84 -46.81 -39.97
C ILE A 93 -4.28 -47.06 -40.40
N VAL A 94 -5.22 -46.18 -40.04
CA VAL A 94 -6.64 -46.26 -40.43
C VAL A 94 -6.80 -46.20 -41.96
N MET A 95 -6.02 -45.36 -42.65
CA MET A 95 -6.02 -45.29 -44.12
C MET A 95 -5.43 -46.53 -44.80
N SER A 96 -4.49 -47.23 -44.17
CA SER A 96 -3.81 -48.40 -44.73
C SER A 96 -4.62 -49.72 -44.69
N ARG A 97 -5.81 -49.73 -44.08
CA ARG A 97 -6.78 -50.84 -44.09
C ARG A 97 -6.26 -52.20 -43.60
N GLN A 98 -5.22 -52.22 -42.76
CA GLN A 98 -4.74 -53.42 -42.07
C GLN A 98 -5.40 -53.52 -40.68
N PRO A 99 -6.37 -54.42 -40.44
CA PRO A 99 -7.00 -54.57 -39.14
C PRO A 99 -6.19 -55.56 -38.30
N CYS A 100 -5.11 -55.11 -37.69
CA CYS A 100 -4.33 -55.93 -36.76
C CYS A 100 -4.17 -55.22 -35.40
N TYR A 101 -4.86 -55.78 -34.39
CA TYR A 101 -4.61 -55.72 -32.95
C TYR A 101 -4.41 -54.36 -32.24
N CYS A 102 -4.79 -53.22 -32.82
CA CYS A 102 -4.56 -51.90 -32.20
C CYS A 102 -5.51 -51.52 -31.04
N LEU A 103 -6.60 -52.27 -30.79
CA LEU A 103 -7.56 -51.91 -29.74
C LEU A 103 -7.02 -52.06 -28.31
N HIS A 104 -6.01 -52.90 -28.09
CA HIS A 104 -5.38 -53.03 -26.76
C HIS A 104 -4.32 -51.94 -26.51
N TYR A 105 -3.61 -51.49 -27.55
CA TYR A 105 -2.66 -50.38 -27.47
C TYR A 105 -3.35 -49.01 -27.31
N PHE A 106 -4.58 -48.89 -27.83
CA PHE A 106 -5.40 -47.67 -27.71
C PHE A 106 -5.83 -47.38 -26.26
N TYR A 107 -6.05 -48.41 -25.43
CA TYR A 107 -6.49 -48.22 -24.04
C TYR A 107 -5.34 -47.98 -23.04
N LEU A 108 -4.11 -48.39 -23.36
CA LEU A 108 -2.94 -48.21 -22.47
C LEU A 108 -2.20 -46.88 -22.70
N LEU A 109 -2.31 -46.29 -23.90
CA LEU A 109 -1.74 -44.97 -24.22
C LEU A 109 -2.56 -43.79 -23.69
N VAL A 110 -3.78 -44.02 -23.20
CA VAL A 110 -4.61 -43.02 -22.51
C VAL A 110 -4.33 -43.07 -21.01
N THR A 111 -3.05 -43.04 -20.63
CA THR A 111 -2.66 -43.01 -19.22
C THR A 111 -2.14 -41.62 -18.85
N THR A 112 -2.96 -40.94 -18.05
CA THR A 112 -2.77 -39.63 -17.41
C THR A 112 -2.80 -38.42 -18.35
N ASP A 113 -3.81 -37.58 -18.15
CA ASP A 113 -3.98 -36.32 -18.88
C ASP A 113 -2.92 -35.30 -18.43
N VAL A 114 -1.73 -35.38 -19.04
CA VAL A 114 -0.61 -34.49 -18.72
C VAL A 114 -0.86 -33.05 -19.22
N ASP A 115 -1.83 -32.84 -20.13
CA ASP A 115 -2.08 -31.53 -20.78
C ASP A 115 -2.63 -30.49 -19.79
N ASP A 116 -3.60 -30.92 -18.97
CA ASP A 116 -4.15 -30.10 -17.90
C ASP A 116 -3.08 -29.80 -16.86
N THR A 117 -2.18 -30.76 -16.60
CA THR A 117 -1.14 -30.64 -15.58
C THR A 117 -0.17 -29.51 -15.92
N PHE A 118 0.36 -29.44 -17.16
CA PHE A 118 1.25 -28.34 -17.55
C PHE A 118 0.56 -26.97 -17.48
N THR A 119 -0.67 -26.88 -17.96
CA THR A 119 -1.43 -25.63 -17.99
C THR A 119 -1.69 -25.08 -16.58
N ILE A 120 -2.08 -25.96 -15.64
CA ILE A 120 -2.30 -25.59 -14.23
C ILE A 120 -1.01 -25.06 -13.60
N TRP A 121 0.12 -25.75 -13.81
CA TRP A 121 1.39 -25.37 -13.21
C TRP A 121 2.01 -24.11 -13.83
N ILE A 122 1.82 -23.89 -15.14
CA ILE A 122 2.20 -22.63 -15.81
C ILE A 122 1.47 -21.45 -15.17
N LYS A 123 0.13 -21.54 -15.07
CA LYS A 123 -0.69 -20.47 -14.47
C LYS A 123 -0.26 -20.18 -13.03
N ARG A 124 -0.02 -21.23 -12.23
CA ARG A 124 0.42 -21.11 -10.84
C ARG A 124 1.81 -20.48 -10.71
N CYS A 125 2.74 -20.79 -11.62
CA CYS A 125 4.05 -20.14 -11.68
C CYS A 125 3.95 -18.66 -12.06
N GLU A 126 3.07 -18.32 -13.01
CA GLU A 126 2.85 -16.95 -13.45
C GLU A 126 2.20 -16.09 -12.35
N GLU A 127 1.21 -16.63 -11.64
CA GLU A 127 0.59 -15.95 -10.49
C GLU A 127 1.59 -15.68 -9.36
N THR A 128 2.42 -16.66 -9.01
CA THR A 128 3.44 -16.51 -7.96
C THR A 128 4.55 -15.54 -8.36
N LEU A 129 4.98 -15.53 -9.62
CA LEU A 129 5.94 -14.57 -10.15
C LEU A 129 5.36 -13.16 -10.23
N ASN A 130 4.10 -13.01 -10.66
CA ASN A 130 3.42 -11.71 -10.70
C ASN A 130 3.16 -11.17 -9.29
N GLY A 131 2.82 -12.03 -8.33
CA GLY A 131 2.70 -11.67 -6.92
C GLY A 131 4.02 -11.17 -6.33
N LYS A 132 5.13 -11.87 -6.61
CA LYS A 132 6.48 -11.43 -6.21
C LYS A 132 6.89 -10.14 -6.91
N LYS A 133 6.65 -10.00 -8.22
CA LYS A 133 6.93 -8.75 -8.95
C LYS A 133 6.13 -7.60 -8.35
N LYS A 134 4.83 -7.76 -8.14
CA LYS A 134 3.97 -6.75 -7.50
C LYS A 134 4.47 -6.38 -6.10
N HIS A 135 4.87 -7.37 -5.30
CA HIS A 135 5.47 -7.12 -3.99
C HIS A 135 6.83 -6.43 -4.07
N ILE A 136 7.67 -6.76 -5.06
CA ILE A 136 8.95 -6.09 -5.31
C ILE A 136 8.73 -4.65 -5.78
N TYR A 137 7.74 -4.37 -6.62
CA TYR A 137 7.35 -3.00 -6.98
C TYR A 137 6.86 -2.23 -5.74
N LEU A 138 5.97 -2.82 -4.95
CA LEU A 138 5.48 -2.23 -3.69
C LEU A 138 6.59 -1.98 -2.66
N MET A 139 7.66 -2.79 -2.66
CA MET A 139 8.82 -2.62 -1.77
C MET A 139 9.89 -1.68 -2.32
N ARG A 140 9.99 -1.49 -3.65
CA ARG A 140 10.97 -0.59 -4.28
C ARG A 140 10.48 0.86 -4.37
N ASP A 141 9.19 1.10 -4.23
CA ASP A 141 8.58 2.45 -4.21
C ASP A 141 8.57 3.10 -2.81
N LEU A 142 9.50 2.75 -1.92
CA LEU A 142 9.56 3.30 -0.55
C LEU A 142 9.98 4.78 -0.47
N ILE A 143 10.04 5.49 -1.60
CA ILE A 143 9.98 6.95 -1.65
C ILE A 143 8.67 7.32 -2.34
N GLN A 144 7.62 7.39 -1.51
CA GLN A 144 6.32 7.90 -1.93
C GLN A 144 6.48 9.39 -2.27
N TYR A 145 6.21 9.73 -3.52
CA TYR A 145 6.00 11.11 -3.93
C TYR A 145 4.50 11.40 -3.93
N ASP A 146 4.14 12.60 -3.52
CA ASP A 146 2.77 13.10 -3.52
C ASP A 146 2.66 14.24 -4.53
N TRP A 147 1.49 14.47 -5.10
CA TRP A 147 1.30 15.59 -6.01
C TRP A 147 -0.04 16.26 -5.83
N TYR A 148 -0.04 17.57 -6.01
CA TYR A 148 -1.24 18.39 -6.04
C TYR A 148 -1.07 19.48 -7.08
N GLN A 149 -2.16 20.18 -7.39
CA GLN A 149 -2.15 21.22 -8.41
C GLN A 149 -2.92 22.43 -7.95
N THR A 150 -2.48 23.59 -8.43
CA THR A 150 -3.24 24.84 -8.41
C THR A 150 -3.70 25.14 -9.84
N GLU A 151 -4.42 26.24 -10.02
CA GLU A 151 -4.84 26.70 -11.35
C GLU A 151 -3.65 26.92 -12.29
N SER A 152 -2.50 27.35 -11.75
CA SER A 152 -1.35 27.77 -12.56
C SER A 152 -0.11 26.90 -12.43
N GLN A 153 -0.07 25.97 -11.47
CA GLN A 153 1.11 25.15 -11.18
C GLN A 153 0.73 23.72 -10.81
N VAL A 154 1.63 22.78 -11.09
CA VAL A 154 1.61 21.40 -10.57
C VAL A 154 2.77 21.25 -9.60
N ILE A 155 2.51 20.74 -8.41
CA ILE A 155 3.52 20.58 -7.37
C ILE A 155 3.67 19.10 -7.06
N VAL A 156 4.88 18.58 -7.20
CA VAL A 156 5.27 17.22 -6.83
C VAL A 156 6.17 17.30 -5.61
N THR A 157 5.88 16.51 -4.58
CA THR A 157 6.62 16.47 -3.32
C THR A 157 7.21 15.09 -3.14
N ILE A 158 8.53 15.01 -3.05
CA ILE A 158 9.25 13.76 -2.79
C ILE A 158 9.67 13.76 -1.32
N MET A 159 9.22 12.76 -0.55
CA MET A 159 9.52 12.67 0.88
C MET A 159 10.91 12.08 1.11
N VAL A 160 11.89 12.92 1.41
CA VAL A 160 13.30 12.52 1.65
C VAL A 160 13.84 13.25 2.88
N LYS A 161 14.39 12.49 3.83
CA LYS A 161 14.99 13.05 5.05
C LYS A 161 16.46 13.44 4.79
N ASN A 162 16.84 14.62 5.25
CA ASN A 162 18.21 15.13 5.28
C ASN A 162 18.87 15.26 3.88
N ALA A 163 18.10 15.68 2.87
CA ALA A 163 18.63 15.98 1.55
C ALA A 163 19.33 17.35 1.54
N GLN A 164 20.58 17.40 1.04
CA GLN A 164 21.30 18.65 0.80
C GLN A 164 20.99 19.20 -0.60
N LYS A 165 21.16 20.51 -0.79
CA LYS A 165 20.87 21.17 -2.07
C LYS A 165 21.78 20.69 -3.20
N ASP A 166 23.02 20.33 -2.87
CA ASP A 166 24.02 19.88 -3.86
C ASP A 166 23.81 18.42 -4.31
N ASP A 167 23.04 17.65 -3.54
CA ASP A 167 22.74 16.23 -3.77
C ASP A 167 21.45 16.00 -4.56
N VAL A 168 20.77 17.08 -4.95
CA VAL A 168 19.49 17.05 -5.68
C VAL A 168 19.65 17.76 -7.02
N SER A 169 19.37 17.05 -8.11
CA SER A 169 19.29 17.64 -9.44
C SER A 169 17.91 17.42 -10.02
N VAL A 170 17.31 18.47 -10.56
CA VAL A 170 16.01 18.41 -11.21
C VAL A 170 16.13 19.03 -12.60
N GLN A 171 15.73 18.27 -13.62
CA GLN A 171 15.69 18.69 -15.01
C GLN A 171 14.24 18.75 -15.47
N PHE A 172 13.88 19.88 -16.07
CA PHE A 172 12.56 20.13 -16.63
C PHE A 172 12.64 20.11 -18.16
N LEU A 173 11.80 19.32 -18.79
CA LEU A 173 11.50 19.38 -20.22
C LEU A 173 10.02 19.72 -20.41
N GLU A 174 9.61 20.04 -21.63
CA GLU A 174 8.22 20.41 -21.91
C GLU A 174 7.20 19.36 -21.45
N LYS A 175 7.51 18.06 -21.60
CA LYS A 175 6.59 16.96 -21.22
C LYS A 175 7.24 15.91 -20.32
N GLU A 176 8.46 16.15 -19.85
CA GLU A 176 9.16 15.21 -18.98
C GLU A 176 9.82 15.97 -17.83
N MET A 177 9.83 15.35 -16.65
CA MET A 177 10.58 15.86 -15.50
C MET A 177 11.41 14.72 -14.92
N ASN A 178 12.69 14.99 -14.71
CA ASN A 178 13.62 14.05 -14.11
C ASN A 178 14.17 14.67 -12.81
N ALA A 179 14.01 13.98 -11.70
CA ALA A 179 14.55 14.37 -10.41
C ALA A 179 15.47 13.27 -9.87
N SER A 180 16.75 13.60 -9.71
CA SER A 180 17.75 12.76 -9.04
C SER A 180 17.96 13.26 -7.62
N VAL A 181 17.87 12.37 -6.64
CA VAL A 181 18.14 12.66 -5.24
C VAL A 181 19.11 11.61 -4.71
N ARG A 182 20.30 12.02 -4.28
CA ARG A 182 21.24 11.14 -3.59
C ARG A 182 20.84 11.00 -2.13
N LEU A 183 20.52 9.77 -1.72
CA LEU A 183 20.14 9.48 -0.33
C LEU A 183 21.37 9.41 0.57
N PRO A 184 21.24 9.72 1.86
CA PRO A 184 22.33 9.55 2.83
C PRO A 184 22.75 8.09 3.04
N SER A 185 21.95 7.12 2.55
CA SER A 185 22.29 5.69 2.51
C SER A 185 23.26 5.31 1.37
N GLY A 186 23.59 6.24 0.48
CA GLY A 186 24.46 6.01 -0.69
C GLY A 186 23.75 5.50 -1.94
N GLU A 187 22.42 5.38 -1.92
CA GLU A 187 21.61 5.04 -3.09
C GLU A 187 21.13 6.31 -3.81
N ASP A 188 21.27 6.36 -5.14
CA ASP A 188 20.74 7.45 -5.97
C ASP A 188 19.29 7.13 -6.37
N TYR A 189 18.33 7.91 -5.84
CA TYR A 189 16.92 7.83 -6.22
C TYR A 189 16.68 8.67 -7.47
N ASN A 190 16.15 8.07 -8.53
CA ASN A 190 15.83 8.77 -9.77
C ASN A 190 14.33 8.66 -10.06
N LEU A 191 13.63 9.77 -9.96
CA LEU A 191 12.23 9.89 -10.34
C LEU A 191 12.14 10.48 -11.75
N LYS A 192 11.68 9.67 -12.71
CA LYS A 192 11.36 10.11 -14.06
C LYS A 192 9.86 10.12 -14.25
N LEU A 193 9.27 11.29 -14.45
CA LEU A 193 7.85 11.47 -14.71
C LEU A 193 7.64 11.91 -16.17
N VAL A 194 6.79 11.20 -16.90
CA VAL A 194 6.32 11.59 -18.23
C VAL A 194 4.98 12.28 -18.08
N LEU A 195 4.97 13.61 -18.20
CA LEU A 195 3.83 14.46 -17.87
C LEU A 195 2.75 14.38 -18.95
N LEU A 196 1.48 14.34 -18.51
CA LEU A 196 0.34 14.30 -19.42
C LEU A 196 0.21 15.59 -20.26
N HIS A 197 0.47 16.75 -19.63
CA HIS A 197 0.41 18.06 -20.28
C HIS A 197 1.77 18.75 -20.29
N SER A 198 1.94 19.66 -21.24
CA SER A 198 3.17 20.44 -21.33
C SER A 198 3.32 21.38 -20.13
N ILE A 199 4.55 21.61 -19.70
CA ILE A 199 4.95 22.59 -18.67
C ILE A 199 5.87 23.64 -19.29
N VAL A 200 6.02 24.78 -18.61
CA VAL A 200 6.98 25.83 -18.99
C VAL A 200 8.28 25.60 -18.19
N PRO A 201 9.35 25.04 -18.78
CA PRO A 201 10.54 24.65 -18.03
C PRO A 201 11.24 25.85 -17.38
N GLU A 202 11.29 26.98 -18.08
CA GLU A 202 11.95 28.23 -17.64
C GLU A 202 11.34 28.83 -16.37
N GLN A 203 10.05 28.59 -16.13
CA GLN A 203 9.31 29.09 -14.96
C GLN A 203 9.10 28.02 -13.89
N SER A 204 9.63 26.82 -14.11
CA SER A 204 9.54 25.70 -13.17
C SER A 204 10.72 25.76 -12.19
N THR A 205 10.46 25.52 -10.91
CA THR A 205 11.44 25.67 -9.84
C THR A 205 11.34 24.51 -8.87
N PHE A 206 12.41 24.23 -8.13
CA PHE A 206 12.39 23.26 -7.04
C PHE A 206 12.96 23.85 -5.76
N LYS A 207 12.50 23.34 -4.61
CA LYS A 207 12.96 23.71 -3.27
C LYS A 207 13.32 22.45 -2.50
N VAL A 208 14.54 22.39 -2.01
CA VAL A 208 15.01 21.32 -1.13
C VAL A 208 14.78 21.76 0.31
N LEU A 209 14.02 20.97 1.05
CA LEU A 209 13.79 21.15 2.49
C LEU A 209 14.39 19.95 3.23
N SER A 210 14.53 20.07 4.55
CA SER A 210 15.14 19.03 5.39
C SER A 210 14.35 17.70 5.41
N THR A 211 13.05 17.74 5.13
CA THR A 211 12.15 16.57 5.18
C THR A 211 11.54 16.18 3.83
N LYS A 212 11.70 17.03 2.80
CA LYS A 212 11.08 16.83 1.49
C LYS A 212 11.75 17.67 0.41
N VAL A 213 11.62 17.23 -0.83
CA VAL A 213 11.94 18.02 -2.03
C VAL A 213 10.63 18.42 -2.71
N GLU A 214 10.37 19.72 -2.81
CA GLU A 214 9.19 20.27 -3.49
C GLU A 214 9.57 20.73 -4.89
N ILE A 215 8.93 20.15 -5.91
CA ILE A 215 9.15 20.46 -7.32
C ILE A 215 7.89 21.16 -7.84
N LYS A 216 8.03 22.41 -8.26
CA LYS A 216 6.94 23.26 -8.75
C LYS A 216 7.08 23.44 -10.27
N MET A 217 6.15 22.88 -11.01
CA MET A 217 6.08 22.98 -12.46
C MET A 217 5.02 23.99 -12.86
N LYS A 218 5.38 24.94 -13.74
CA LYS A 218 4.45 25.96 -14.23
C LYS A 218 3.60 25.39 -15.38
N LYS A 219 2.28 25.54 -15.30
CA LYS A 219 1.37 25.19 -16.39
C LYS A 219 1.35 26.33 -17.44
N PRO A 220 1.36 26.00 -18.75
CA PRO A 220 1.19 26.98 -19.82
C PRO A 220 -0.25 27.50 -19.88
N GLU A 221 -1.23 26.63 -19.61
CA GLU A 221 -2.66 26.93 -19.61
C GLU A 221 -3.29 26.54 -18.26
N ALA A 222 -4.34 27.25 -17.85
CA ALA A 222 -5.10 26.97 -16.62
C ALA A 222 -6.00 25.72 -16.79
N VAL A 223 -5.35 24.58 -16.97
CA VAL A 223 -5.98 23.28 -17.20
C VAL A 223 -5.88 22.42 -15.94
N ARG A 224 -6.98 21.74 -15.60
CA ARG A 224 -7.00 20.76 -14.52
C ARG A 224 -6.48 19.42 -15.04
N TRP A 225 -5.41 18.92 -14.43
CA TRP A 225 -4.81 17.64 -14.78
C TRP A 225 -5.58 16.53 -14.08
N GLU A 226 -6.16 15.58 -14.82
CA GLU A 226 -6.82 14.41 -14.23
C GLU A 226 -5.80 13.38 -13.72
N LYS A 227 -4.65 13.29 -14.41
CA LYS A 227 -3.52 12.44 -14.05
C LYS A 227 -2.21 13.22 -14.22
N LEU A 228 -1.22 12.89 -13.41
CA LEU A 228 0.13 13.45 -13.52
C LEU A 228 0.88 12.88 -14.73
N GLU A 229 0.73 11.58 -14.99
CA GLU A 229 1.44 10.86 -16.04
C GLU A 229 0.51 10.35 -17.15
N GLY A 230 0.98 10.35 -18.40
CA GLY A 230 0.28 9.72 -19.52
C GLY A 230 0.99 9.84 -20.87
N GLN A 231 0.87 8.79 -21.70
CA GLN A 231 1.21 8.85 -23.12
C GLN A 231 0.07 9.58 -23.85
N GLY A 232 0.44 10.62 -24.59
CA GLY A 232 -0.49 11.62 -25.11
C GLY A 232 -1.72 11.04 -25.79
N ASP A 233 -2.88 11.40 -25.26
CA ASP A 233 -4.08 11.66 -26.05
C ASP A 233 -4.76 12.88 -25.44
N SER A 234 -4.66 14.01 -26.13
CA SER A 234 -5.38 15.22 -25.82
C SER A 234 -6.84 15.04 -26.24
N SER A 235 -7.71 14.61 -25.33
CA SER A 235 -9.14 14.69 -25.60
C SER A 235 -9.95 15.06 -24.35
N LYS A 236 -10.45 16.31 -24.40
CA LYS A 236 -11.34 17.05 -23.48
C LYS A 236 -10.65 17.85 -22.37
N LEU A 237 -10.09 18.98 -22.80
CA LEU A 237 -9.80 20.13 -21.94
C LEU A 237 -11.09 20.62 -21.27
N LYS A 238 -11.28 20.33 -19.98
CA LYS A 238 -12.17 21.12 -19.14
C LYS A 238 -11.41 22.36 -18.68
N GLN A 239 -11.70 23.50 -19.30
CA GLN A 239 -11.31 24.80 -18.76
C GLN A 239 -11.81 24.92 -17.32
N PHE A 240 -11.01 25.55 -16.46
CA PHE A 240 -11.38 25.84 -15.09
C PHE A 240 -12.49 26.89 -15.06
N THR A 241 -13.74 26.48 -15.30
CA THR A 241 -14.90 27.29 -14.99
C THR A 241 -15.18 27.16 -13.50
N PRO A 242 -15.39 28.27 -12.76
CA PRO A 242 -15.91 28.19 -11.40
C PRO A 242 -17.36 27.72 -11.51
N ASP A 243 -17.57 26.40 -11.51
CA ASP A 243 -18.88 25.78 -11.65
C ASP A 243 -19.74 26.13 -10.45
N SER A 244 -20.56 27.15 -10.66
CA SER A 244 -21.68 27.54 -9.82
C SER A 244 -22.87 26.57 -9.97
N GLN A 245 -22.68 25.38 -10.57
CA GLN A 245 -23.76 24.53 -11.05
C GLN A 245 -23.63 23.02 -10.76
N HIS A 246 -22.62 22.56 -10.02
CA HIS A 246 -22.63 21.20 -9.47
C HIS A 246 -23.10 21.17 -8.02
N LEU A 247 -24.40 21.46 -7.83
CA LEU A 247 -25.13 21.07 -6.64
C LEU A 247 -25.22 19.54 -6.61
N TYR A 248 -24.53 18.95 -5.64
CA TYR A 248 -24.71 17.56 -5.23
C TYR A 248 -26.19 17.34 -4.89
N PRO A 249 -26.85 16.24 -5.31
CA PRO A 249 -28.21 15.96 -4.88
C PRO A 249 -28.14 15.49 -3.43
N SER A 250 -28.05 16.44 -2.49
CA SER A 250 -28.15 16.16 -1.08
C SER A 250 -29.56 15.66 -0.82
N SER A 251 -29.70 14.43 -0.32
CA SER A 251 -30.97 13.79 0.02
C SER A 251 -31.63 14.39 1.27
N SER A 252 -31.45 15.68 1.51
CA SER A 252 -31.91 16.38 2.70
C SER A 252 -32.57 17.70 2.28
N HIS A 253 -33.90 17.77 2.37
CA HIS A 253 -34.68 19.01 2.18
C HIS A 253 -34.46 20.06 3.31
N TYR A 254 -33.33 19.99 4.01
CA TYR A 254 -33.02 20.83 5.14
C TYR A 254 -31.60 21.36 5.02
N THR A 255 -31.47 22.60 4.60
CA THR A 255 -30.22 23.35 4.66
C THR A 255 -30.07 23.94 6.06
N ARG A 256 -29.37 23.21 6.95
CA ARG A 256 -28.95 23.75 8.25
C ARG A 256 -27.83 24.76 7.99
N ASN A 257 -28.10 26.04 8.16
CA ASN A 257 -27.11 27.10 7.99
C ASN A 257 -26.13 27.06 9.17
N TRP A 258 -24.97 26.44 8.96
CA TRP A 258 -23.96 26.24 10.01
C TRP A 258 -23.39 27.54 10.57
N ASP A 259 -23.31 28.61 9.76
CA ASP A 259 -22.88 29.92 10.24
C ASP A 259 -23.89 30.51 11.23
N LYS A 260 -25.19 30.33 10.94
CA LYS A 260 -26.25 30.73 11.86
C LYS A 260 -26.25 29.86 13.11
N LEU A 261 -25.96 28.57 12.99
CA LEU A 261 -25.85 27.67 14.13
C LEU A 261 -24.67 28.01 15.04
N VAL A 262 -23.53 28.41 14.48
CA VAL A 262 -22.36 28.85 15.26
C VAL A 262 -22.63 30.18 15.96
N VAL A 263 -23.41 31.07 15.34
CA VAL A 263 -23.87 32.31 15.97
C VAL A 263 -24.90 32.03 17.07
N GLU A 264 -25.88 31.17 16.82
CA GLU A 264 -26.90 30.74 17.79
C GLU A 264 -26.26 29.99 18.98
N ILE A 265 -25.28 29.10 18.74
CA ILE A 265 -24.51 28.42 19.81
C ILE A 265 -23.67 29.42 20.61
N LYS A 266 -23.04 30.41 19.97
CA LYS A 266 -22.30 31.47 20.69
C LYS A 266 -23.22 32.39 21.49
N GLU A 267 -24.44 32.62 21.02
CA GLU A 267 -25.46 33.38 21.75
C GLU A 267 -26.08 32.55 22.89
N GLU A 268 -26.29 31.24 22.68
CA GLU A 268 -26.69 30.28 23.71
C GLU A 268 -25.61 30.07 24.76
N GLU A 269 -24.32 29.97 24.42
CA GLU A 269 -23.21 29.95 25.39
C GLU A 269 -23.10 31.26 26.18
N LYS A 270 -23.56 32.37 25.61
CA LYS A 270 -23.64 33.67 26.30
C LYS A 270 -24.85 33.78 27.22
N ASN A 271 -25.96 33.11 26.88
CA ASN A 271 -27.23 33.13 27.61
C ASN A 271 -27.45 31.90 28.50
N GLU A 272 -26.61 30.86 28.39
CA GLU A 272 -26.51 29.78 29.35
C GLU A 272 -26.07 30.41 30.66
N LYS A 273 -27.05 30.62 31.53
CA LYS A 273 -26.84 30.88 32.95
C LYS A 273 -25.98 29.72 33.44
N LEU A 274 -24.70 29.99 33.66
CA LEU A 274 -23.74 29.07 34.25
C LEU A 274 -24.24 28.68 35.65
N GLU A 275 -25.15 27.71 35.77
CA GLU A 275 -25.64 27.28 37.08
C GLU A 275 -24.54 26.56 37.86
N GLY A 276 -24.42 26.89 39.14
CA GLY A 276 -23.42 26.36 40.06
C GLY A 276 -22.25 27.30 40.36
N ASP A 277 -21.10 26.74 40.73
CA ASP A 277 -19.95 27.46 41.25
C ASP A 277 -19.33 28.46 40.25
N ALA A 278 -19.56 28.26 38.94
CA ALA A 278 -19.01 29.12 37.90
C ALA A 278 -19.71 30.49 37.81
N ALA A 279 -21.04 30.57 37.99
CA ALA A 279 -21.72 31.88 38.11
C ALA A 279 -21.37 32.57 39.44
N LEU A 280 -21.22 31.79 40.52
CA LEU A 280 -20.85 32.34 41.82
C LEU A 280 -19.44 32.95 41.78
N ASN A 281 -18.49 32.28 41.13
CA ASN A 281 -17.15 32.80 40.92
C ASN A 281 -17.14 34.06 40.04
N LYS A 282 -17.96 34.12 38.98
CA LYS A 282 -18.12 35.35 38.19
C LYS A 282 -18.72 36.50 39.02
N LEU A 283 -19.70 36.20 39.87
CA LEU A 283 -20.28 37.18 40.79
C LEU A 283 -19.22 37.71 41.77
N PHE A 284 -18.38 36.86 42.34
CA PHE A 284 -17.29 37.29 43.21
C PHE A 284 -16.23 38.13 42.48
N GLN A 285 -15.89 37.77 41.24
CA GLN A 285 -14.99 38.58 40.41
C GLN A 285 -15.55 39.97 40.16
N GLN A 286 -16.85 40.07 39.91
CA GLN A 286 -17.52 41.36 39.70
C GLN A 286 -17.61 42.19 41.00
N ILE A 287 -17.96 41.58 42.14
CA ILE A 287 -17.95 42.27 43.43
C ILE A 287 -16.54 42.76 43.79
N TYR A 288 -15.51 41.99 43.44
CA TYR A 288 -14.12 42.40 43.63
C TYR A 288 -13.72 43.53 42.67
N SER A 289 -14.12 43.51 41.39
CA SER A 289 -13.79 44.58 40.45
C SER A 289 -14.46 45.90 40.84
N ASP A 290 -15.72 45.83 41.23
CA ASP A 290 -16.58 47.00 41.50
C ASP A 290 -16.43 47.52 42.94
N GLY A 291 -15.83 46.73 43.84
CA GLY A 291 -15.63 47.08 45.23
C GLY A 291 -14.57 48.15 45.47
N THR A 292 -14.80 48.99 46.48
CA THR A 292 -13.80 49.94 47.01
C THR A 292 -12.64 49.18 47.67
N ASP A 293 -11.49 49.83 47.84
CA ASP A 293 -10.29 49.18 48.37
C ASP A 293 -10.50 48.58 49.78
N GLU A 294 -11.40 49.15 50.58
CA GLU A 294 -11.80 48.60 51.88
C GLU A 294 -12.55 47.27 51.75
N VAL A 295 -13.44 47.16 50.76
CA VAL A 295 -14.19 45.93 50.47
C VAL A 295 -13.24 44.84 49.96
N LYS A 296 -12.33 45.17 49.04
CA LYS A 296 -11.29 44.25 48.56
C LYS A 296 -10.40 43.74 49.69
N ARG A 297 -10.06 44.62 50.65
CA ARG A 297 -9.26 44.27 51.82
C ARG A 297 -10.02 43.34 52.76
N ALA A 298 -11.30 43.58 52.98
CA ALA A 298 -12.18 42.72 53.77
C ALA A 298 -12.33 41.33 53.16
N MET A 299 -12.54 41.28 51.84
CA MET A 299 -12.66 40.04 51.08
C MET A 299 -11.37 39.23 51.15
N ASN A 300 -10.23 39.85 50.88
CA ASN A 300 -8.94 39.15 50.92
C ASN A 300 -8.60 38.63 52.32
N LYS A 301 -8.83 39.44 53.37
CA LYS A 301 -8.53 39.03 54.75
C LYS A 301 -9.44 37.88 55.20
N SER A 302 -10.76 38.01 54.98
CA SER A 302 -11.72 36.97 55.37
C SER A 302 -11.46 35.66 54.65
N PHE A 303 -11.24 35.71 53.33
CA PHE A 303 -10.97 34.54 52.51
C PHE A 303 -9.67 33.82 52.91
N MET A 304 -8.60 34.58 53.18
CA MET A 304 -7.33 34.00 53.61
C MET A 304 -7.42 33.38 55.01
N GLU A 305 -8.07 34.05 55.96
CA GLU A 305 -8.18 33.55 57.34
C GLU A 305 -9.09 32.33 57.47
N SER A 306 -10.14 32.26 56.64
CA SER A 306 -11.09 31.15 56.62
C SER A 306 -10.65 29.99 55.71
N GLY A 307 -9.43 30.01 55.15
CA GLY A 307 -8.95 28.96 54.25
C GLY A 307 -9.78 28.82 52.95
N GLY A 308 -10.40 29.91 52.49
CA GLY A 308 -11.20 29.96 51.27
C GLY A 308 -12.69 29.65 51.42
N THR A 309 -13.17 29.42 52.65
CA THR A 309 -14.57 29.00 52.90
C THR A 309 -15.56 30.15 53.15
N VAL A 310 -15.11 31.32 53.62
CA VAL A 310 -15.96 32.44 54.03
C VAL A 310 -15.48 33.73 53.37
N LEU A 311 -16.41 34.51 52.82
CA LEU A 311 -16.12 35.79 52.18
C LEU A 311 -17.00 36.90 52.77
N SER A 312 -16.38 37.94 53.33
CA SER A 312 -17.09 39.10 53.89
C SER A 312 -16.63 40.40 53.25
N THR A 313 -17.58 41.29 52.96
CA THR A 313 -17.35 42.60 52.34
C THR A 313 -17.25 43.75 53.36
N ASN A 314 -17.47 43.49 54.67
CA ASN A 314 -17.52 44.53 55.70
C ASN A 314 -16.20 44.64 56.50
N TRP A 315 -15.34 45.59 56.12
CA TRP A 315 -14.03 45.79 56.77
C TRP A 315 -14.11 46.13 58.28
N SER A 316 -15.15 46.84 58.71
CA SER A 316 -15.28 47.26 60.11
C SER A 316 -15.38 46.09 61.10
N ASP A 317 -15.88 44.96 60.60
CA ASP A 317 -16.13 43.74 61.35
C ASP A 317 -14.95 42.77 61.23
N VAL A 318 -14.61 42.34 60.00
CA VAL A 318 -13.48 41.42 59.76
C VAL A 318 -12.12 42.06 59.96
N GLY A 319 -12.01 43.39 60.03
CA GLY A 319 -10.77 44.07 60.41
C GLY A 319 -10.35 43.76 61.86
N LYS A 320 -11.32 43.62 62.78
CA LYS A 320 -11.09 43.48 64.23
C LYS A 320 -11.12 42.04 64.74
N ARG A 321 -11.94 41.18 64.13
CA ARG A 321 -12.05 39.75 64.50
C ARG A 321 -11.32 38.85 63.52
N LYS A 322 -10.95 37.65 63.97
CA LYS A 322 -10.43 36.60 63.09
C LYS A 322 -11.60 35.82 62.51
N VAL A 323 -11.57 35.54 61.21
CA VAL A 323 -12.63 34.76 60.56
C VAL A 323 -12.34 33.26 60.72
N GLU A 324 -13.29 32.53 61.27
CA GLU A 324 -13.19 31.08 61.45
C GLU A 324 -13.53 30.34 60.16
N VAL A 325 -12.95 29.14 60.00
CA VAL A 325 -13.20 28.27 58.85
C VAL A 325 -14.59 27.65 59.03
N ASN A 326 -15.48 27.86 58.07
CA ASN A 326 -16.82 27.25 58.07
C ASN A 326 -17.03 26.50 56.74
N PRO A 327 -16.63 25.23 56.66
CA PRO A 327 -16.78 24.46 55.43
C PRO A 327 -18.27 24.18 55.14
N PRO A 328 -18.65 23.94 53.87
CA PRO A 328 -20.02 23.55 53.51
C PRO A 328 -20.46 22.28 54.26
N ASP A 329 -21.77 22.15 54.53
CA ASP A 329 -22.36 21.13 55.44
C ASP A 329 -21.93 19.67 55.15
N ASP A 330 -21.55 19.35 53.92
CA ASP A 330 -21.10 18.01 53.49
C ASP A 330 -19.56 17.79 53.56
N MET A 331 -18.79 18.73 54.12
CA MET A 331 -17.31 18.67 54.14
C MET A 331 -16.71 19.00 55.51
N GLU A 332 -15.83 18.13 56.02
CA GLU A 332 -15.08 18.36 57.26
C GLU A 332 -13.71 18.99 56.98
N TRP A 333 -13.39 20.10 57.65
CA TRP A 333 -12.07 20.72 57.54
C TRP A 333 -10.99 19.90 58.26
N LYS A 334 -10.05 19.31 57.51
CA LYS A 334 -8.86 18.65 58.06
C LYS A 334 -7.65 19.57 58.00
N LYS A 335 -7.05 19.83 59.16
CA LYS A 335 -5.78 20.53 59.29
C LYS A 335 -4.65 19.51 59.14
N PHE A 336 -3.86 19.62 58.06
CA PHE A 336 -2.67 18.81 57.82
C PHE A 336 -1.44 19.36 58.53
#